data_AF-A0A0Q9ZRI3-F1
#
_entry.id   AF-A0A0Q9ZRI3-F1
#
_cell.length_a   1.000
_cell.length_b   1.000
_cell.length_c   1.000
_cell.angle_alpha   90.00
_cell.angle_beta   90.00
_cell.angle_gamma   90.00
#
_symmetry.space_group_name_H-M   'P 1'
#
loop_
_entity.id
_entity.type
_entity.pdbx_description
1 polymer ?
#
loop_
_entity_poly.entity_id
_entity_poly.type
_entity_poly.pdbx_seq_one_letter_code
_entity_poly.pdbx_strand_id
1 'polypeptide(L)'
;MPTHYSLMLLVMGLIATNSAIADIVESTQTYAAIKIATISNMYQQDINNQGMDNPGVLQQYADPDLQAAMQIEQDYFDREQISCHVDYDVLWDSQDPDYAQDKQFSMTDQGLVQVGLAHGSNVYYELSCNGTDDNANCRVADVVLGEDGKSLRKHLLETCR
;
A
#
# COMPACT_ATOMS: atom_id res chain seq x y z
N MET A 1 -62.92 24.88 28.70
CA MET A 1 -61.77 25.63 29.24
C MET A 1 -60.68 24.64 29.63
N PRO A 2 -59.39 24.84 29.30
CA PRO A 2 -58.79 25.15 28.02
C PRO A 2 -57.94 23.99 27.44
N THR A 3 -57.73 24.07 26.13
CA THR A 3 -56.72 23.43 25.28
C THR A 3 -55.29 23.59 25.76
N HIS A 4 -54.43 22.59 25.52
CA HIS A 4 -53.04 22.82 25.09
C HIS A 4 -52.57 21.74 24.10
N TYR A 5 -52.46 22.15 22.82
CA TYR A 5 -51.68 21.49 21.79
C TYR A 5 -50.19 21.73 22.09
N SER A 6 -49.38 20.67 22.15
CA SER A 6 -47.92 20.81 22.18
C SER A 6 -47.37 20.44 20.80
N LEU A 7 -47.15 21.47 19.98
CA LEU A 7 -46.50 21.37 18.68
C LEU A 7 -44.98 21.25 18.92
N MET A 8 -44.44 20.03 18.80
CA MET A 8 -42.98 19.84 18.72
C MET A 8 -42.50 20.35 17.35
N LEU A 9 -41.90 21.53 17.33
CA LEU A 9 -41.17 22.06 16.18
C LEU A 9 -39.83 21.31 16.06
N LEU A 10 -39.79 20.32 15.17
CA LEU A 10 -38.54 19.71 14.72
C LEU A 10 -37.84 20.72 13.79
N VAL A 11 -36.91 21.50 14.34
CA VAL A 11 -35.99 22.31 13.54
C VAL A 11 -35.02 21.36 12.86
N MET A 12 -35.38 20.87 11.67
CA MET A 12 -34.40 20.34 10.73
C MET A 12 -33.52 21.51 10.29
N GLY A 13 -32.44 21.74 11.04
CA GLY A 13 -31.30 22.49 10.54
C GLY A 13 -30.73 21.72 9.36
N LEU A 14 -31.08 22.11 8.14
CA LEU A 14 -30.34 21.74 6.94
C LEU A 14 -28.94 22.33 7.09
N ILE A 15 -28.02 21.53 7.61
CA ILE A 15 -26.60 21.79 7.42
C ILE A 15 -26.37 21.59 5.93
N ALA A 16 -26.24 22.69 5.18
CA ALA A 16 -25.72 22.64 3.84
C ALA A 16 -24.30 22.08 3.94
N THR A 17 -24.14 20.78 3.76
CA THR A 17 -22.83 20.16 3.61
C THR A 17 -22.25 20.72 2.32
N ASN A 18 -21.19 21.52 2.43
CA ASN A 18 -20.47 22.07 1.29
C ASN A 18 -20.08 20.91 0.37
N SER A 19 -20.60 20.90 -0.86
CA SER A 19 -20.31 19.87 -1.87
C SER A 19 -18.82 19.64 -2.06
N ALA A 20 -18.02 20.71 -1.98
CA ALA A 20 -16.56 20.63 -2.04
C ALA A 20 -15.93 19.72 -0.97
N ILE A 21 -16.51 19.60 0.23
CA ILE A 21 -15.98 18.71 1.28
C ILE A 21 -16.39 17.26 0.97
N ALA A 22 -17.59 17.03 0.43
CA ALA A 22 -18.04 15.71 0.03
C ALA A 22 -17.17 15.16 -1.12
N ASP A 23 -16.90 15.98 -2.14
CA ASP A 23 -16.07 15.59 -3.30
C ASP A 23 -14.63 15.22 -2.88
N ILE A 24 -14.06 15.93 -1.91
CA ILE A 24 -12.71 15.65 -1.38
C ILE A 24 -12.69 14.35 -0.55
N VAL A 25 -13.73 14.10 0.26
CA VAL A 25 -13.83 12.87 1.05
C VAL A 25 -14.04 11.66 0.15
N GLU A 26 -14.89 11.77 -0.87
CA GLU A 26 -15.17 10.71 -1.84
C GLU A 26 -13.92 10.35 -2.66
N SER A 27 -13.23 11.34 -3.25
CA SER A 27 -11.97 11.11 -3.97
C SER A 27 -10.89 10.48 -3.08
N THR A 28 -10.73 10.94 -1.83
CA THR A 28 -9.77 10.35 -0.88
C THR A 28 -10.09 8.90 -0.56
N GLN A 29 -11.37 8.57 -0.35
CA GLN A 29 -11.82 7.20 -0.09
C GLN A 29 -11.63 6.30 -1.31
N THR A 30 -11.83 6.83 -2.52
CA THR A 30 -11.56 6.14 -3.79
C THR A 30 -10.07 5.83 -3.96
N TYR A 31 -9.18 6.79 -3.74
CA TYR A 31 -7.73 6.54 -3.82
C TYR A 31 -7.25 5.52 -2.79
N ALA A 32 -7.76 5.57 -1.55
CA ALA A 32 -7.47 4.58 -0.52
C ALA A 32 -7.86 3.16 -0.97
N ALA A 33 -9.06 3.00 -1.54
CA ALA A 33 -9.53 1.72 -2.04
C ALA A 33 -8.67 1.20 -3.21
N ILE A 34 -8.28 2.07 -4.15
CA ILE A 34 -7.44 1.68 -5.30
C ILE A 34 -6.05 1.26 -4.85
N LYS A 35 -5.44 1.99 -3.90
CA LYS A 35 -4.14 1.61 -3.34
C LYS A 35 -4.19 0.25 -2.64
N ILE A 36 -5.20 0.03 -1.79
CA ILE A 36 -5.41 -1.27 -1.14
C ILE A 36 -5.61 -2.38 -2.18
N ALA A 37 -6.45 -2.14 -3.20
CA ALA A 37 -6.71 -3.13 -4.25
C ALA A 37 -5.44 -3.47 -5.04
N THR A 38 -4.59 -2.48 -5.31
CA THR A 38 -3.30 -2.67 -5.99
C THR A 38 -2.40 -3.62 -5.20
N ILE A 39 -2.24 -3.38 -3.89
CA ILE A 39 -1.41 -4.24 -3.03
C ILE A 39 -2.06 -5.61 -2.84
N SER A 40 -3.38 -5.68 -2.65
CA SER A 40 -4.10 -6.96 -2.54
C SER A 40 -3.90 -7.83 -3.78
N ASN A 41 -3.99 -7.26 -4.98
CA ASN A 41 -3.73 -7.95 -6.23
C ASN A 41 -2.27 -8.42 -6.36
N MET A 42 -1.31 -7.60 -5.92
CA MET A 42 0.10 -7.98 -5.89
C MET A 42 0.32 -9.23 -5.02
N TYR A 43 -0.21 -9.25 -3.80
CA TYR A 43 -0.12 -10.44 -2.93
C TYR A 43 -0.85 -11.64 -3.52
N GLN A 44 -2.03 -11.44 -4.12
CA GLN A 44 -2.77 -12.53 -4.74
C GLN A 44 -2.01 -13.16 -5.91
N GLN A 45 -1.34 -12.35 -6.73
CA GLN A 45 -0.47 -12.86 -7.78
C GLN A 45 0.69 -13.67 -7.19
N ASP A 46 1.34 -13.13 -6.16
CA ASP A 46 2.47 -13.81 -5.51
C ASP A 46 2.08 -15.16 -4.90
N ILE A 47 0.90 -15.24 -4.27
CA ILE A 47 0.32 -16.48 -3.76
C ILE A 47 0.07 -17.48 -4.89
N ASN A 48 -0.55 -17.02 -5.98
CA ASN A 48 -0.88 -17.88 -7.12
C ASN A 48 0.36 -18.51 -7.74
N ASN A 49 1.48 -17.79 -7.73
CA ASN A 49 2.74 -18.21 -8.32
C ASN A 49 3.78 -18.68 -7.29
N GLN A 50 3.44 -18.67 -6.00
CA GLN A 50 4.33 -19.03 -4.89
C GLN A 50 5.70 -18.34 -4.98
N GLY A 51 5.70 -17.02 -5.24
CA GLY A 51 6.93 -16.23 -5.37
C GLY A 51 7.81 -16.55 -6.58
N MET A 52 7.35 -17.38 -7.53
CA MET A 52 8.16 -17.81 -8.69
C MET A 52 8.07 -16.88 -9.91
N ASP A 53 7.46 -15.70 -9.75
CA ASP A 53 7.38 -14.68 -10.81
C ASP A 53 8.78 -14.20 -11.23
N ASN A 54 9.00 -13.99 -12.53
CA ASN A 54 10.22 -13.39 -13.07
C ASN A 54 9.89 -12.31 -14.13
N PRO A 55 10.20 -11.02 -13.89
CA PRO A 55 10.76 -10.47 -12.66
C PRO A 55 9.82 -10.68 -11.47
N GLY A 56 10.35 -10.65 -10.24
CA GLY A 56 9.55 -10.85 -9.02
C GLY A 56 8.36 -9.90 -8.94
N VAL A 57 7.28 -10.33 -8.28
CA VAL A 57 5.99 -9.62 -8.31
C VAL A 57 6.11 -8.14 -7.88
N LEU A 58 6.95 -7.85 -6.88
CA LEU A 58 7.15 -6.49 -6.42
C LEU A 58 7.72 -5.59 -7.53
N GLN A 59 8.67 -6.10 -8.31
CA GLN A 59 9.25 -5.37 -9.44
C GLN A 59 8.23 -5.14 -10.56
N GLN A 60 7.26 -6.05 -10.74
CA GLN A 60 6.17 -5.87 -11.71
C GLN A 60 5.22 -4.73 -11.32
N TYR A 61 4.96 -4.55 -10.02
CA TYR A 61 4.08 -3.52 -9.46
C TYR A 61 4.81 -2.22 -9.12
N ALA A 62 6.14 -2.23 -9.07
CA ALA A 62 6.98 -1.09 -8.75
C ALA A 62 6.87 0.04 -9.78
N ASP A 63 7.02 1.27 -9.30
CA ASP A 63 7.23 2.43 -10.15
C ASP A 63 8.66 2.43 -10.75
N PRO A 64 8.94 3.30 -11.74
CA PRO A 64 10.24 3.31 -12.39
C PRO A 64 11.44 3.53 -11.45
N ASP A 65 11.26 4.30 -10.37
CA ASP A 65 12.35 4.62 -9.43
C ASP A 65 12.70 3.41 -8.56
N LEU A 66 11.68 2.70 -8.05
CA LEU A 66 11.88 1.47 -7.30
C LEU A 66 12.40 0.34 -8.21
N GLN A 67 11.90 0.23 -9.45
CA GLN A 67 12.43 -0.71 -10.44
C GLN A 67 13.91 -0.46 -10.73
N ALA A 68 14.32 0.79 -10.87
CA ALA A 68 15.73 1.14 -11.07
C ALA A 68 16.59 0.77 -9.86
N ALA A 69 16.08 0.93 -8.64
CA ALA A 69 16.80 0.49 -7.44
C ALA A 69 16.92 -1.03 -7.33
N MET A 70 15.88 -1.79 -7.71
CA MET A 70 15.95 -3.26 -7.80
C MET A 70 16.94 -3.73 -8.87
N GLN A 71 17.04 -3.03 -9.99
CA GLN A 71 18.02 -3.33 -11.03
C GLN A 71 19.46 -3.17 -10.52
N ILE A 72 19.72 -2.21 -9.62
CA ILE A 72 21.06 -2.04 -9.03
C ILE A 72 21.47 -3.29 -8.24
N GLU A 73 20.55 -3.92 -7.52
CA GLU A 73 20.82 -5.18 -6.80
C GLU A 73 21.12 -6.33 -7.75
N GLN A 74 20.37 -6.45 -8.85
CA GLN A 74 20.63 -7.46 -9.88
C GLN A 74 22.01 -7.26 -10.52
N ASP A 75 22.35 -6.02 -10.87
CA ASP A 75 23.65 -5.66 -11.44
C ASP A 75 24.82 -5.90 -10.44
N TYR A 76 24.55 -5.70 -9.15
CA TYR A 76 25.50 -6.00 -8.08
C TYR A 76 25.72 -7.51 -7.96
N PHE A 77 24.65 -8.30 -7.91
CA PHE A 77 24.73 -9.76 -7.83
C PHE A 77 25.48 -10.36 -9.02
N ASP A 78 25.20 -9.88 -10.24
CA ASP A 78 25.90 -10.34 -11.44
C ASP A 78 27.42 -10.10 -11.35
N ARG A 79 27.84 -9.00 -10.72
CA ARG A 79 29.26 -8.64 -10.55
C ARG A 79 29.94 -9.36 -9.40
N GLU A 80 29.31 -9.36 -8.23
CA GLU A 80 29.94 -9.79 -6.97
C GLU A 80 29.59 -11.24 -6.60
N GLN A 81 28.57 -11.83 -7.23
CA GLN A 81 28.05 -13.17 -6.96
C GLN A 81 27.56 -13.35 -5.51
N ILE A 82 27.21 -12.24 -4.86
CA ILE A 82 26.61 -12.16 -3.52
C ILE A 82 25.46 -11.15 -3.58
N SER A 83 24.39 -11.40 -2.83
CA SER A 83 23.27 -10.45 -2.74
C SER A 83 23.58 -9.37 -1.70
N CYS A 84 23.22 -8.14 -2.04
CA CYS A 84 23.19 -6.96 -1.15
C CYS A 84 21.75 -6.60 -0.75
N HIS A 85 20.77 -7.41 -1.17
CA HIS A 85 19.37 -7.25 -0.82
C HIS A 85 19.17 -7.47 0.69
N VAL A 86 17.97 -7.20 1.20
CA VAL A 86 17.59 -7.69 2.52
C VAL A 86 17.49 -9.22 2.52
N ASP A 87 17.90 -9.85 3.63
CA ASP A 87 18.00 -11.32 3.79
C ASP A 87 16.64 -12.04 3.97
N TYR A 88 15.54 -11.42 3.56
CA TYR A 88 14.18 -11.95 3.67
C TYR A 88 13.31 -11.45 2.52
N ASP A 89 12.18 -12.13 2.28
CA ASP A 89 11.18 -11.66 1.34
C ASP A 89 10.40 -10.48 1.95
N VAL A 90 10.55 -9.31 1.35
CA VAL A 90 9.95 -8.05 1.80
C VAL A 90 8.43 -8.03 1.79
N LEU A 91 7.77 -8.87 0.97
CA LEU A 91 6.30 -8.98 1.00
C LEU A 91 5.83 -9.79 2.20
N TRP A 92 6.65 -10.70 2.69
CA TRP A 92 6.23 -11.68 3.69
C TRP A 92 6.91 -11.49 5.04
N ASP A 93 7.86 -10.55 5.13
CA ASP A 93 8.72 -10.33 6.29
C ASP A 93 9.29 -11.67 6.81
N SER A 94 9.69 -12.54 5.87
CA SER A 94 10.07 -13.93 6.16
C SER A 94 11.09 -14.46 5.15
N GLN A 95 11.96 -15.37 5.61
CA GLN A 95 12.84 -16.17 4.75
C GLN A 95 12.11 -17.36 4.10
N ASP A 96 10.99 -17.78 4.68
CA ASP A 96 10.17 -18.89 4.20
C ASP A 96 8.70 -18.44 4.25
N PRO A 97 8.19 -17.80 3.18
CA PRO A 97 6.83 -17.30 3.14
C PRO A 97 5.77 -18.40 3.31
N ASP A 98 4.92 -18.27 4.35
CA ASP A 98 3.67 -19.02 4.39
C ASP A 98 2.63 -18.33 3.49
N TYR A 99 2.54 -18.78 2.24
CA TYR A 99 1.58 -18.26 1.26
C TYR A 99 0.12 -18.47 1.67
N ALA A 100 -0.18 -19.40 2.58
CA ALA A 100 -1.53 -19.68 3.05
C ALA A 100 -1.98 -18.80 4.23
N GLN A 101 -1.08 -18.00 4.81
CA GLN A 101 -1.40 -17.18 5.96
C GLN A 101 -2.45 -16.10 5.65
N ASP A 102 -3.31 -15.83 6.62
CA ASP A 102 -4.27 -14.72 6.57
C ASP A 102 -3.55 -13.36 6.49
N LYS A 103 -4.21 -12.39 5.84
CA LYS A 103 -3.69 -11.01 5.69
C LYS A 103 -4.79 -9.99 5.92
N GLN A 104 -4.41 -8.84 6.44
CA GLN A 104 -5.31 -7.70 6.61
C GLN A 104 -4.73 -6.49 5.90
N PHE A 105 -5.51 -5.87 5.02
CA PHE A 105 -5.11 -4.69 4.27
C PHE A 105 -5.82 -3.46 4.82
N SER A 106 -5.08 -2.40 5.08
CA SER A 106 -5.63 -1.12 5.54
C SER A 106 -4.80 0.06 5.04
N MET A 107 -5.34 1.28 5.18
CA MET A 107 -4.58 2.51 5.01
C MET A 107 -4.15 3.02 6.38
N THR A 108 -2.92 3.51 6.48
CA THR A 108 -2.45 4.28 7.64
C THR A 108 -2.89 5.74 7.53
N ASP A 109 -2.88 6.45 8.66
CA ASP A 109 -3.12 7.90 8.69
C ASP A 109 -2.08 8.72 7.90
N GLN A 110 -0.93 8.10 7.59
CA GLN A 110 0.14 8.68 6.78
C GLN A 110 -0.03 8.40 5.27
N GLY A 111 -1.10 7.70 4.87
CA GLY A 111 -1.38 7.42 3.46
C GLY A 111 -0.59 6.23 2.89
N LEU A 112 -0.02 5.38 3.75
CA LEU A 112 0.62 4.12 3.37
C LEU A 112 -0.41 3.00 3.36
N VAL A 113 -0.24 2.01 2.48
CA VAL A 113 -0.97 0.74 2.60
C VAL A 113 -0.24 -0.14 3.60
N GLN A 114 -0.93 -0.59 4.64
CA GLN A 114 -0.43 -1.56 5.61
C GLN A 114 -0.98 -2.94 5.27
N VAL A 115 -0.11 -3.94 5.31
CA VAL A 115 -0.45 -5.36 5.25
C VAL A 115 -0.07 -6.02 6.56
N GLY A 116 -1.07 -6.38 7.37
CA GLY A 116 -0.89 -7.15 8.58
C GLY A 116 -0.84 -8.65 8.29
N LEU A 117 0.22 -9.31 8.76
CA LEU A 117 0.51 -10.73 8.58
C LEU A 117 0.15 -11.53 9.84
N ALA A 118 -0.07 -12.85 9.71
CA ALA A 118 -0.64 -13.71 10.77
C ALA A 118 0.22 -13.82 12.05
N HIS A 119 1.48 -13.36 12.02
CA HIS A 119 2.40 -13.33 13.15
C HIS A 119 2.63 -11.94 13.76
N GLY A 120 1.80 -10.95 13.42
CA GLY A 120 1.89 -9.59 13.97
C GLY A 120 2.90 -8.69 13.27
N SER A 121 3.63 -9.20 12.27
CA SER A 121 4.41 -8.39 11.34
C SER A 121 3.49 -7.52 10.48
N ASN A 122 3.97 -6.33 10.14
CA ASN A 122 3.30 -5.42 9.23
C ASN A 122 4.28 -5.00 8.14
N VAL A 123 3.81 -5.02 6.89
CA VAL A 123 4.55 -4.45 5.75
C VAL A 123 3.84 -3.18 5.31
N TYR A 124 4.59 -2.11 5.08
CA TYR A 124 4.03 -0.82 4.68
C TYR A 124 4.52 -0.42 3.30
N TYR A 125 3.58 0.01 2.46
CA TYR A 125 3.83 0.39 1.07
C TYR A 125 3.49 1.86 0.86
N GLU A 126 4.43 2.56 0.23
CA GLU A 126 4.17 3.84 -0.41
C GLU A 126 3.74 3.58 -1.85
N LEU A 127 2.62 4.17 -2.29
CA LEU A 127 2.16 4.06 -3.67
C LEU A 127 2.05 5.44 -4.30
N SER A 128 2.61 5.54 -5.51
CA SER A 128 2.43 6.67 -6.42
C SER A 128 1.31 6.33 -7.41
N CYS A 129 0.31 7.20 -7.52
CA CYS A 129 -0.83 7.01 -8.40
C CYS A 129 -0.91 8.12 -9.44
N ASN A 130 -1.14 7.77 -10.71
CA ASN A 130 -1.42 8.72 -11.78
C ASN A 130 -2.85 8.53 -12.31
N GLY A 131 -3.45 9.61 -12.82
CA GLY A 131 -4.86 9.61 -13.23
C GLY A 131 -5.82 10.10 -12.14
N THR A 132 -7.10 10.21 -12.49
CA THR A 132 -8.18 10.70 -11.62
C THR A 132 -9.07 9.55 -11.20
N ASP A 133 -9.36 9.46 -9.90
CA ASP A 133 -10.35 8.56 -9.29
C ASP A 133 -10.39 7.17 -9.96
N ASP A 134 -11.44 6.87 -10.73
CA ASP A 134 -11.70 5.55 -11.34
C ASP A 134 -10.66 5.07 -12.37
N ASN A 135 -9.80 5.96 -12.87
CA ASN A 135 -8.72 5.62 -13.80
C ASN A 135 -7.34 5.70 -13.14
N ALA A 136 -7.29 5.84 -11.81
CA ALA A 136 -6.01 5.94 -11.12
C ALA A 136 -5.25 4.61 -11.23
N ASN A 137 -4.06 4.67 -11.82
CA ASN A 137 -3.13 3.55 -11.84
C ASN A 137 -2.07 3.79 -10.78
N CYS A 138 -2.07 2.94 -9.75
CA CYS A 138 -1.15 3.02 -8.63
C CYS A 138 0.00 2.03 -8.82
N ARG A 139 1.22 2.48 -8.50
CA ARG A 139 2.46 1.69 -8.56
C ARG A 139 3.16 1.81 -7.21
N VAL A 140 3.86 0.75 -6.80
CA VAL A 140 4.62 0.75 -5.54
C VAL A 140 5.83 1.64 -5.71
N ALA A 141 5.87 2.75 -4.97
CA ALA A 141 6.98 3.68 -4.97
C ALA A 141 8.08 3.26 -3.99
N ASP A 142 7.70 2.63 -2.88
CA ASP A 142 8.66 2.10 -1.90
C ASP A 142 8.01 1.09 -0.94
N VAL A 143 8.85 0.33 -0.23
CA VAL A 143 8.47 -0.58 0.87
C VAL A 143 9.22 -0.14 2.12
N VAL A 144 8.53 0.07 3.23
CA VAL A 144 9.16 0.43 4.51
C VAL A 144 9.63 -0.84 5.22
N LEU A 145 10.92 -0.92 5.53
CA LEU A 145 11.57 -2.10 6.11
C LEU A 145 11.57 -2.10 7.65
N GLY A 146 11.09 -1.04 8.30
CA GLY A 146 11.04 -0.95 9.76
C GLY A 146 10.54 0.39 10.30
N GLU A 147 10.40 0.49 11.63
CA GLU A 147 9.90 1.69 12.33
C GLU A 147 10.85 2.91 12.24
N ASP A 148 12.12 2.70 11.86
CA ASP A 148 13.09 3.78 11.64
C ASP A 148 12.87 4.54 10.32
N GLY A 149 11.88 4.12 9.51
CA GLY A 149 11.54 4.73 8.24
C GLY A 149 12.54 4.43 7.13
N LYS A 150 13.44 3.45 7.31
CA LYS A 150 14.26 2.97 6.21
C LYS A 150 13.39 2.25 5.19
N SER A 151 13.60 2.61 3.93
CA SER A 151 12.86 2.05 2.81
C SER A 151 13.74 1.12 1.98
N LEU A 152 13.10 0.18 1.28
CA LEU A 152 13.77 -0.77 0.40
C LEU A 152 14.59 -0.05 -0.66
N ARG A 153 14.02 0.95 -1.33
CA ARG A 153 14.74 1.72 -2.35
C ARG A 153 16.02 2.32 -1.78
N LYS A 154 15.95 2.91 -0.59
CA LYS A 154 17.12 3.51 0.07
C LYS A 154 18.16 2.45 0.43
N HIS A 155 17.75 1.31 0.98
CA HIS A 155 18.64 0.19 1.31
C HIS A 155 19.43 -0.27 0.07
N LEU A 156 18.75 -0.49 -1.06
CA LEU A 156 19.39 -0.92 -2.30
C LEU A 156 20.37 0.14 -2.81
N LEU A 157 20.01 1.42 -2.77
CA LEU A 157 20.88 2.51 -3.21
C LEU A 157 22.14 2.67 -2.34
N GLU A 158 22.05 2.39 -1.04
CA GLU A 158 23.17 2.54 -0.09
C GLU A 158 24.07 1.30 -0.02
N THR A 159 23.50 0.11 -0.22
CA THR A 159 24.20 -1.18 0.03
C THR A 159 24.66 -1.87 -1.26
N CYS A 160 23.96 -1.65 -2.38
CA CYS A 160 24.21 -2.36 -3.64
C CYS A 160 25.02 -1.58 -4.68
N ARG A 161 25.51 -0.37 -4.34
CA ARG A 161 26.33 0.45 -5.25
C ARG A 161 27.81 0.21 -5.08
#